data_AF-A0A841PS41-F1
#
_entry.id   AF-A0A841PS41-F1
#
_cell.length_a   1.000
_cell.length_b   1.000
_cell.length_c   1.000
_cell.angle_alpha   90.00
_cell.angle_beta   90.00
_cell.angle_gamma   90.00
#
_symmetry.space_group_name_H-M   'P 1'
#
loop_
_entity.id
_entity.type
_entity.pdbx_description
1 polymer ?
#
loop_
_entity_poly.entity_id
_entity_poly.type
_entity_poly.pdbx_seq_one_letter_code
_entity_poly.pdbx_strand_id
1 'polypeptide(L)'
;MSGIAALRGWHNLLDRARAFAAKIAAKAQLRGLALALRLHHVEMEQGIPDGNPQEKDMTVIESPCILVCSIDMKTGFCFGCGRTREEIGAWIEMTPETRRSVMAELPARLEAVERRPRRETRRARMTRERDALS
;
A
#
# COMPACT_ATOMS: atom_id res chain seq x y z
N MET A 1 -63.96 34.90 25.60
CA MET A 1 -62.96 34.08 26.33
C MET A 1 -61.88 33.54 25.39
N SER A 2 -61.10 34.40 24.70
CA SER A 2 -60.19 33.93 23.62
C SER A 2 -58.77 34.50 23.64
N GLY A 3 -58.33 35.09 24.77
CA GLY A 3 -56.96 35.67 24.88
C GLY A 3 -55.91 34.78 25.55
N ILE A 4 -56.31 33.82 26.39
CA ILE A 4 -55.38 33.05 27.25
C ILE A 4 -54.78 31.83 26.52
N ALA A 5 -55.48 31.25 25.55
CA ALA A 5 -55.00 30.08 24.80
C ALA A 5 -53.80 30.40 23.89
N ALA A 6 -53.76 31.60 23.31
CA ALA A 6 -52.65 32.04 22.47
C ALA A 6 -51.35 32.22 23.28
N LEU A 7 -51.41 32.81 24.48
CA LEU A 7 -50.23 33.03 25.34
C LEU A 7 -49.61 31.72 25.87
N ARG A 8 -50.43 30.69 26.14
CA ARG A 8 -49.96 29.36 26.57
C ARG A 8 -49.31 28.57 25.43
N GLY A 9 -49.77 28.75 24.19
CA GLY A 9 -49.16 28.14 23.01
C GLY A 9 -47.75 28.66 22.73
N TRP A 10 -47.51 29.95 22.97
CA TRP A 10 -46.19 30.57 22.79
C TRP A 10 -45.20 30.20 23.91
N HIS A 11 -45.64 30.11 25.17
CA HIS A 11 -44.81 29.60 26.27
C HIS A 11 -44.36 28.15 26.01
N ASN A 12 -45.28 27.28 25.56
CA ASN A 12 -44.95 25.90 25.20
C ASN A 12 -43.95 25.80 24.03
N LEU A 13 -43.91 26.76 23.12
CA LEU A 13 -42.95 26.78 22.01
C LEU A 13 -41.55 27.23 22.47
N LEU A 14 -41.48 28.26 23.30
CA LEU A 14 -40.24 28.75 23.92
C LEU A 14 -39.61 27.71 24.86
N ASP A 15 -40.41 27.00 25.65
CA ASP A 15 -39.92 25.97 26.56
C ASP A 15 -39.44 24.73 25.81
N ARG A 16 -40.12 24.34 24.71
CA ARG A 16 -39.65 23.27 23.82
C ARG A 16 -38.35 23.63 23.11
N ALA A 17 -38.18 24.88 22.69
CA ALA A 17 -36.93 25.36 22.09
C ALA A 17 -35.76 25.36 23.08
N ARG A 18 -35.98 25.81 24.32
CA ARG A 18 -34.98 25.76 25.40
C ARG A 18 -34.60 24.33 25.77
N ALA A 19 -35.57 23.43 25.89
CA ALA A 19 -35.32 22.02 26.17
C ALA A 19 -34.54 21.32 25.04
N PHE A 20 -34.80 21.69 23.78
CA PHE A 20 -34.04 21.19 22.64
C PHE A 20 -32.60 21.72 22.62
N ALA A 21 -32.40 23.02 22.87
CA ALA A 21 -31.08 23.64 22.98
C ALA A 21 -30.24 23.01 24.11
N ALA A 22 -30.85 22.74 25.28
CA ALA A 22 -30.18 22.07 26.40
C ALA A 22 -29.73 20.64 26.04
N LYS A 23 -30.55 19.88 25.29
CA LYS A 23 -30.18 18.54 24.80
C LYS A 23 -29.04 18.58 23.78
N ILE A 24 -29.02 19.59 22.89
CA ILE A 24 -27.92 19.80 21.94
C ILE A 24 -26.63 20.14 22.69
N ALA A 25 -26.68 21.05 23.67
CA ALA A 25 -25.52 21.42 24.48
C ALA A 25 -24.97 20.23 25.27
N ALA A 26 -25.82 19.44 25.94
CA ALA A 26 -25.40 18.23 26.65
C ALA A 26 -24.77 17.17 25.72
N LYS A 27 -25.30 17.00 24.51
CA LYS A 27 -24.76 16.06 23.51
C LYS A 27 -23.44 16.56 22.90
N ALA A 28 -23.25 17.88 22.80
CA ALA A 28 -21.99 18.50 22.41
C ALA A 28 -20.93 18.33 23.50
N GLN A 29 -21.29 18.47 24.78
CA GLN A 29 -20.42 18.23 25.94
C GLN A 29 -19.89 16.79 25.94
N LEU A 30 -20.77 15.80 25.73
CA LEU A 30 -20.40 14.37 25.70
C LEU A 30 -19.55 13.99 24.48
N ARG A 31 -19.78 14.63 23.33
CA ARG A 31 -18.95 14.45 22.12
C ARG A 31 -17.55 15.04 22.27
N GLY A 32 -17.43 16.20 22.92
CA GLY A 32 -16.14 16.81 23.25
C GLY A 32 -15.33 15.96 24.23
N LEU A 33 -15.98 15.41 25.25
CA LEU A 33 -15.34 14.55 26.26
C LEU A 33 -14.85 13.21 25.66
N ALA A 34 -15.62 12.62 24.74
CA ALA A 34 -15.23 11.41 24.02
C ALA A 34 -14.09 11.65 23.01
N LEU A 35 -14.03 12.83 22.38
CA LEU A 35 -12.91 13.22 21.52
C LEU A 35 -11.64 13.45 22.36
N ALA A 36 -11.75 14.14 23.49
CA ALA A 36 -10.62 14.40 24.39
C ALA A 36 -10.01 13.11 24.97
N LEU A 37 -10.84 12.14 25.41
CA LEU A 37 -10.36 10.83 25.87
C LEU A 37 -9.69 10.00 24.76
N ARG A 38 -10.20 10.10 23.53
CA ARG A 38 -9.64 9.37 22.38
C ARG A 38 -8.31 9.98 21.92
N LEU A 39 -8.16 11.30 22.00
CA LEU A 39 -6.90 11.98 21.70
C LEU A 39 -5.81 11.65 22.75
N HIS A 40 -6.15 11.63 24.04
CA HIS A 40 -5.20 11.23 25.09
C HIS A 40 -4.71 9.77 24.98
N HIS A 41 -5.53 8.85 24.44
CA HIS A 41 -5.11 7.45 24.25
C HIS A 41 -4.18 7.28 23.04
N VAL A 42 -4.34 8.08 21.99
CA VAL A 42 -3.54 7.98 20.75
C VAL A 42 -2.10 8.46 20.95
N GLU A 43 -1.83 9.36 21.89
CA GLU A 43 -0.48 9.89 22.13
C GLU A 43 0.45 8.91 22.87
N MET A 44 -0.08 7.92 23.58
CA MET A 44 0.73 7.04 24.45
C MET A 44 1.24 5.74 23.78
N GLU A 45 0.72 5.35 22.61
CA GLU A 45 1.15 4.13 21.90
C GLU A 45 2.06 4.40 20.68
N GLN A 46 2.36 5.66 20.37
CA GLN A 46 3.20 6.02 19.22
C GLN A 46 4.68 6.15 19.64
N GLY A 47 5.23 5.06 20.15
CA GLY A 47 6.67 4.88 20.31
C GLY A 47 7.05 3.53 19.72
N ILE A 48 7.46 3.51 18.45
CA ILE A 48 8.19 2.38 17.88
C ILE A 48 9.65 2.60 18.30
N PRO A 49 10.21 1.92 19.32
CA PRO A 49 11.62 2.02 19.62
C PRO A 49 12.41 1.35 18.49
N ASP A 50 13.02 2.22 17.69
CA ASP A 50 14.27 2.06 16.97
C ASP A 50 14.59 0.63 16.54
N GLY A 51 14.11 0.30 15.33
CA GLY A 51 14.75 -0.74 14.53
C GLY A 51 16.25 -0.49 14.56
N ASN A 52 16.97 -1.47 15.09
CA ASN A 52 18.41 -1.46 15.32
C ASN A 52 19.18 -0.65 14.24
N PRO A 53 19.76 0.52 14.56
CA PRO A 53 20.54 1.30 13.60
C PRO A 53 21.77 0.55 13.07
N GLN A 54 22.14 -0.57 13.69
CA GLN A 54 23.37 -1.32 13.44
C GLN A 54 23.18 -2.60 12.60
N GLU A 55 22.01 -2.87 11.99
CA GLU A 55 21.78 -4.16 11.30
C GLU A 55 21.91 -4.13 9.76
N LYS A 56 22.09 -2.97 9.12
CA LYS A 56 22.04 -2.90 7.64
C LYS A 56 23.38 -2.88 6.90
N ASP A 57 24.48 -3.15 7.59
CA ASP A 57 25.83 -3.09 7.00
C ASP A 57 26.62 -4.38 7.20
N MET A 58 25.97 -5.51 6.94
CA MET A 58 26.69 -6.71 6.49
C MET A 58 26.71 -6.67 4.97
N THR A 59 27.68 -5.92 4.42
CA THR A 59 28.16 -6.03 3.04
C THR A 59 27.06 -6.17 1.98
N VAL A 60 26.40 -5.07 1.63
CA VAL A 60 25.40 -5.05 0.55
C VAL A 60 26.01 -5.63 -0.73
N ILE A 61 25.61 -6.87 -1.08
CA ILE A 61 26.02 -7.54 -2.31
C ILE A 61 25.30 -6.87 -3.49
N GLU A 62 26.06 -6.27 -4.41
CA GLU A 62 25.53 -5.73 -5.66
C GLU A 62 24.78 -6.82 -6.44
N SER A 63 23.53 -6.55 -6.83
CA SER A 63 22.68 -7.52 -7.53
C SER A 63 21.77 -6.84 -8.56
N PRO A 64 21.79 -7.28 -9.83
CA PRO A 64 20.93 -6.75 -10.90
C PRO A 64 19.52 -7.39 -10.90
N CYS A 65 19.13 -8.07 -9.82
CA CYS A 65 17.91 -8.88 -9.79
C CYS A 65 16.65 -8.01 -9.64
N ILE A 66 15.71 -8.14 -10.57
CA ILE A 66 14.38 -7.50 -10.49
C ILE A 66 13.29 -8.42 -9.92
N LEU A 67 13.70 -9.49 -9.21
CA LEU A 67 12.80 -10.49 -8.63
C LEU A 67 11.93 -11.26 -9.65
N VAL A 68 12.38 -11.30 -10.90
CA VAL A 68 11.84 -12.17 -11.95
C VAL A 68 12.84 -13.28 -12.21
N CYS A 69 12.47 -14.52 -11.87
CA CYS A 69 13.30 -15.71 -12.11
C CYS A 69 12.59 -16.63 -13.10
N SER A 70 12.91 -16.45 -14.38
CA SER A 70 12.46 -17.32 -15.46
C SER A 70 13.55 -17.32 -16.52
N ILE A 71 13.96 -18.51 -16.98
CA ILE A 71 15.05 -18.69 -17.93
C ILE A 71 14.46 -18.85 -19.33
N ASP A 72 15.00 -18.11 -20.30
CA ASP A 72 14.76 -18.37 -21.70
C ASP A 72 15.51 -19.65 -22.12
N MET A 73 14.77 -20.64 -22.60
CA MET A 73 15.35 -21.91 -23.03
C MET A 73 16.14 -21.82 -24.34
N LYS A 74 15.96 -20.74 -25.12
CA LYS A 74 16.74 -20.52 -26.35
C LYS A 74 18.12 -19.95 -26.04
N THR A 75 18.18 -18.88 -25.26
CA THR A 75 19.44 -18.16 -24.95
C THR A 75 20.13 -18.63 -23.67
N GLY A 76 19.39 -19.27 -22.76
CA GLY A 76 19.90 -19.65 -21.43
C GLY A 76 19.91 -18.50 -20.40
N PHE A 77 19.43 -17.31 -20.78
CA PHE A 77 19.45 -16.13 -19.91
C PHE A 77 18.14 -15.93 -19.15
N CYS A 78 18.23 -15.35 -17.96
CA CYS A 78 17.07 -14.94 -17.18
C CYS A 78 16.34 -13.76 -17.82
N PHE A 79 15.02 -13.86 -18.03
CA PHE A 79 14.18 -12.79 -18.57
C PHE A 79 14.24 -11.49 -17.75
N GLY A 80 14.49 -11.61 -16.44
CA GLY A 80 14.54 -10.46 -15.53
C GLY A 80 15.88 -9.75 -15.54
N CYS A 81 16.95 -10.49 -15.29
CA CYS A 81 18.28 -9.91 -15.03
C CYS A 81 19.36 -10.32 -16.03
N GLY A 82 19.07 -11.14 -17.05
CA GLY A 82 20.04 -11.54 -18.08
C GLY A 82 21.12 -12.53 -17.63
N ARG A 83 21.18 -12.90 -16.33
CA ARG A 83 22.13 -13.88 -15.81
C ARG A 83 21.76 -15.31 -16.21
N THR A 84 22.75 -16.18 -16.35
CA THR A 84 22.54 -17.63 -16.53
C THR A 84 22.18 -18.31 -15.21
N ARG A 85 21.78 -19.58 -15.27
CA ARG A 85 21.43 -20.35 -14.07
C ARG A 85 22.65 -20.58 -13.16
N GLU A 86 23.81 -20.79 -13.76
CA GLU A 86 25.10 -20.99 -13.09
C GLU A 86 25.53 -19.71 -12.38
N GLU A 87 25.43 -18.56 -13.05
CA GLU A 87 25.74 -17.25 -12.46
C GLU A 87 24.82 -16.91 -11.29
N ILE A 88 23.52 -17.28 -11.39
CA ILE A 88 22.56 -17.08 -10.30
C ILE A 88 22.95 -17.94 -9.08
N GLY A 89 23.31 -19.21 -9.30
CA GLY A 89 23.70 -20.13 -8.23
C GLY A 89 24.99 -19.72 -7.52
N ALA A 90 25.99 -19.23 -8.27
CA ALA A 90 27.29 -18.84 -7.74
C ALA A 90 27.39 -17.37 -7.28
N TRP A 91 26.32 -16.57 -7.37
CA TRP A 91 26.40 -15.12 -7.23
C TRP A 91 27.01 -14.64 -5.89
N ILE A 92 26.67 -15.30 -4.79
CA ILE A 92 27.15 -14.95 -3.45
C ILE A 92 28.65 -15.25 -3.31
N GLU A 93 29.15 -16.26 -4.01
CA GLU A 93 30.55 -16.70 -3.98
C GLU A 93 31.45 -15.89 -4.93
N MET A 94 30.86 -15.24 -5.95
CA MET A 94 31.60 -14.40 -6.89
C MET A 94 32.25 -13.19 -6.20
N THR A 95 33.44 -12.81 -6.65
CA THR A 95 34.07 -11.55 -6.22
C THR A 95 33.29 -10.34 -6.77
N PRO A 96 33.40 -9.15 -6.13
CA PRO A 96 32.80 -7.93 -6.66
C PRO A 96 33.21 -7.62 -8.11
N GLU A 97 34.47 -7.87 -8.46
CA GLU A 97 35.02 -7.63 -9.80
C GLU A 97 34.37 -8.56 -10.84
N THR A 98 34.19 -9.84 -10.49
CA THR A 98 33.47 -10.79 -11.34
C THR A 98 32.01 -10.38 -11.51
N ARG A 99 31.32 -9.97 -10.42
CA ARG A 99 29.93 -9.49 -10.51
C ARG A 99 29.81 -8.29 -11.43
N ARG A 100 30.71 -7.31 -11.34
CA ARG A 100 30.72 -6.14 -12.23
C ARG A 100 30.96 -6.51 -13.69
N SER A 101 31.86 -7.45 -13.93
CA SER A 101 32.11 -7.96 -15.29
C SER A 101 30.86 -8.62 -15.87
N VAL A 102 30.21 -9.49 -15.11
CA VAL A 102 28.92 -10.09 -15.50
C VAL A 102 27.87 -9.00 -15.74
N MET A 103 27.74 -8.02 -14.83
CA MET A 103 26.78 -6.93 -14.93
C MET A 103 26.95 -6.07 -16.18
N ALA A 104 28.18 -5.87 -16.65
CA ALA A 104 28.46 -5.12 -17.88
C ALA A 104 27.92 -5.81 -19.14
N GLU A 105 27.81 -7.15 -19.14
CA GLU A 105 27.32 -7.93 -20.28
C GLU A 105 25.80 -8.05 -20.32
N LEU A 106 25.11 -7.89 -19.18
CA LEU A 106 23.66 -8.14 -19.05
C LEU A 106 22.79 -7.33 -20.03
N PRO A 107 23.06 -6.04 -20.32
CA PRO A 107 22.25 -5.30 -21.28
C PRO A 107 22.22 -5.95 -22.66
N ALA A 108 23.39 -6.35 -23.18
CA ALA A 108 23.49 -7.02 -24.48
C ALA A 108 22.81 -8.41 -24.46
N ARG A 109 22.95 -9.15 -23.36
CA ARG A 109 22.26 -10.44 -23.19
C ARG A 109 20.74 -10.27 -23.19
N LEU A 110 20.22 -9.22 -22.56
CA LEU A 110 18.79 -8.92 -22.52
C LEU A 110 18.20 -8.54 -23.88
N GLU A 111 18.99 -7.96 -24.79
CA GLU A 111 18.58 -7.71 -26.18
C GLU A 111 18.34 -9.01 -26.96
N ALA A 112 19.11 -10.06 -26.66
CA ALA A 112 18.94 -11.38 -27.28
C ALA A 112 17.73 -12.15 -26.74
N VAL A 113 17.21 -11.79 -25.56
CA VAL A 113 16.10 -12.49 -24.91
C VAL A 113 14.77 -12.06 -25.53
N GLU A 114 14.12 -12.99 -26.25
CA GLU A 114 12.78 -12.79 -26.78
C GLU A 114 11.73 -12.76 -25.66
N ARG A 115 11.29 -11.57 -25.26
CA ARG A 115 10.25 -11.41 -24.23
C ARG A 115 8.89 -11.86 -24.77
N ARG A 116 8.53 -13.11 -24.49
CA ARG A 116 7.18 -13.62 -24.80
C ARG A 116 6.14 -12.76 -24.06
N PRO A 117 5.01 -12.42 -24.71
CA PRO A 117 3.94 -11.71 -24.04
C PRO A 117 3.51 -12.48 -22.80
N ARG A 118 3.26 -11.75 -21.71
CA ARG A 118 2.84 -12.32 -20.43
C ARG A 118 1.68 -13.28 -20.67
N ARG A 119 1.74 -14.46 -20.02
CA ARG A 119 0.63 -15.44 -20.02
C ARG A 119 -0.69 -14.70 -19.84
N GLU A 120 -1.60 -14.89 -20.79
CA GLU A 120 -2.92 -14.25 -20.74
C GLU A 120 -3.62 -14.64 -19.44
N THR A 121 -4.07 -13.63 -18.70
CA THR A 121 -4.84 -13.89 -17.48
C THR A 121 -6.25 -14.36 -17.86
N ARG A 122 -6.87 -15.20 -17.02
CA ARG A 122 -8.26 -15.64 -17.24
C ARG A 122 -9.21 -14.46 -17.50
N ARG A 123 -9.05 -13.35 -16.77
CA ARG A 123 -9.89 -12.15 -16.93
C ARG A 123 -9.67 -11.45 -18.28
N ALA A 124 -8.42 -11.34 -18.72
CA ALA A 124 -8.09 -10.78 -20.04
C ALA A 124 -8.70 -11.64 -21.15
N ARG A 125 -8.59 -12.97 -21.04
CA ARG A 125 -9.20 -13.92 -21.97
C ARG A 125 -10.71 -13.75 -22.07
N MET A 126 -11.41 -13.74 -20.94
CA MET A 126 -12.87 -13.56 -20.88
C MET A 126 -13.32 -12.19 -21.46
N THR A 127 -12.49 -11.15 -21.30
CA THR A 127 -12.77 -9.81 -21.86
C THR A 127 -12.69 -9.84 -23.38
N ARG A 128 -11.60 -10.40 -23.94
CA ARG A 128 -11.44 -10.57 -25.39
C ARG A 128 -12.56 -11.41 -26.00
N GLU A 129 -12.97 -12.49 -25.33
CA GLU A 129 -14.07 -13.35 -25.79
C GLU A 129 -15.42 -12.61 -25.79
N ARG A 130 -15.72 -11.81 -24.76
CA ARG A 130 -16.93 -10.97 -24.73
C ARG A 130 -16.93 -9.92 -25.84
N ASP A 131 -15.81 -9.21 -26.01
CA ASP A 131 -15.69 -8.15 -27.01
C ASP A 131 -15.72 -8.71 -28.45
N ALA A 132 -15.37 -9.99 -28.64
CA ALA A 132 -15.51 -10.69 -29.92
C ALA A 132 -16.95 -11.15 -30.24
N LEU A 133 -17.85 -11.13 -29.25
CA LEU A 133 -19.26 -11.53 -29.38
C LEU A 133 -20.22 -10.33 -29.51
N SER A 134 -19.72 -9.11 -29.32
CA SER A 134 -20.44 -7.84 -29.49
C SER A 134 -20.24 -7.25 -30.88
#